data_AF-A0A970J7P9-F1
#
_entry.id   AF-A0A970J7P9-F1
#
_cell.length_a   1.000
_cell.length_b   1.000
_cell.length_c   1.000
_cell.angle_alpha   90.00
_cell.angle_beta   90.00
_cell.angle_gamma   90.00
#
_symmetry.space_group_name_H-M   'P 1'
#
loop_
_entity.id
_entity.type
_entity.pdbx_description
1 polymer ?
#
loop_
_entity_poly.entity_id
_entity_poly.type
_entity_poly.pdbx_seq_one_letter_code
_entity_poly.pdbx_strand_id
1 'polypeptide(L)'
;MEEKDLIKSEEHCDPLLNDIRVLLEILNSLVSSYRLLVGAADEFNKITLASKSDLEHAIKRADNVGDIIDVIDDKLKMLIKALIKKIEYNYNKDFNKEL
;
A
#
# COMPACT_ATOMS: atom_id res chain seq x y z
N MET A 1 11.28 -34.84 28.89
CA MET A 1 11.49 -33.65 29.73
C MET A 1 12.32 -32.68 28.91
N GLU A 2 11.72 -32.19 27.81
CA GLU A 2 10.86 -30.98 27.84
C GLU A 2 11.74 -29.81 28.25
N GLU A 3 12.20 -28.96 27.35
CA GLU A 3 11.44 -27.77 26.96
C GLU A 3 12.24 -26.98 25.90
N LYS A 4 12.38 -27.49 24.67
CA LYS A 4 12.96 -26.70 23.55
C LYS A 4 12.25 -26.84 22.20
N ASP A 5 11.14 -27.58 22.15
CA ASP A 5 10.42 -27.89 20.90
C ASP A 5 9.11 -27.11 20.71
N LEU A 6 8.95 -25.92 21.30
CA LEU A 6 7.69 -25.14 21.16
C LEU A 6 7.83 -23.68 20.74
N ILE A 7 8.98 -23.25 20.19
CA ILE A 7 9.09 -21.93 19.54
C ILE A 7 9.92 -22.05 18.26
N LYS A 8 9.34 -22.67 17.24
CA LYS A 8 9.72 -22.46 15.83
C LYS A 8 8.61 -22.95 14.90
N SER A 9 7.37 -22.50 15.14
CA SER A 9 6.45 -22.34 14.02
C SER A 9 6.94 -21.11 13.26
N GLU A 10 7.85 -21.32 12.32
CA GLU A 10 8.06 -20.36 11.24
C GLU A 10 6.68 -20.10 10.62
N GLU A 11 6.08 -18.96 10.93
CA GLU A 11 4.98 -18.42 10.15
C GLU A 11 5.55 -18.21 8.74
N HIS A 12 5.42 -19.21 7.88
CA HIS A 12 5.71 -19.07 6.47
C HIS A 12 4.59 -18.19 5.90
N CYS A 13 4.73 -16.87 6.10
CA CYS A 13 3.77 -15.89 5.62
C CYS A 13 3.67 -16.06 4.10
N ASP A 14 2.45 -16.21 3.60
CA ASP A 14 2.19 -16.30 2.16
C ASP A 14 2.86 -15.11 1.46
N PRO A 15 3.81 -15.34 0.54
CA PRO A 15 4.56 -14.25 -0.09
C PRO A 15 3.64 -13.18 -0.71
N LEU A 16 2.50 -13.60 -1.28
CA LEU A 16 1.52 -12.68 -1.85
C LEU A 16 0.84 -11.81 -0.79
N LEU A 17 0.54 -12.39 0.38
CA LEU A 17 -0.03 -11.65 1.49
C LEU A 17 0.98 -10.66 2.08
N ASN A 18 2.25 -11.07 2.15
CA ASN A 18 3.33 -10.19 2.60
C ASN A 18 3.53 -9.01 1.65
N ASP A 19 3.57 -9.25 0.33
CA ASP A 19 3.66 -8.20 -0.68
C ASP A 19 2.50 -7.20 -0.59
N ILE A 20 1.27 -7.69 -0.40
CA ILE A 20 0.09 -6.84 -0.19
C ILE A 20 0.25 -5.98 1.06
N ARG A 21 0.71 -6.56 2.19
CA ARG A 21 0.92 -5.82 3.44
C ARG A 21 1.93 -4.70 3.27
N VAL A 22 3.09 -5.00 2.69
CA VAL A 22 4.15 -4.01 2.44
C VAL A 22 3.63 -2.87 1.56
N LEU A 23 2.89 -3.18 0.49
CA LEU A 23 2.34 -2.13 -0.38
C LEU A 23 1.25 -1.30 0.31
N LEU A 24 0.44 -1.90 1.19
CA LEU A 24 -0.53 -1.14 2.00
C LEU A 24 0.16 -0.19 2.99
N GLU A 25 1.25 -0.62 3.62
CA GLU A 25 2.06 0.25 4.48
C GLU A 25 2.65 1.43 3.70
N ILE A 26 3.24 1.15 2.54
CA ILE A 26 3.78 2.19 1.64
C ILE A 26 2.67 3.15 1.19
N LEU A 27 1.51 2.62 0.77
CA LEU A 27 0.37 3.44 0.34
C LEU A 27 -0.10 4.37 1.45
N ASN A 28 -0.22 3.88 2.69
CA ASN A 28 -0.63 4.69 3.83
C ASN A 28 0.34 5.85 4.11
N SER A 29 1.64 5.59 4.03
CA SER A 29 2.67 6.63 4.15
C SER A 29 2.57 7.67 3.01
N LEU A 30 2.41 7.21 1.77
CA LEU A 30 2.30 8.10 0.60
C LEU A 30 1.05 8.97 0.64
N VAL A 31 -0.12 8.40 0.98
CA VAL A 31 -1.38 9.15 1.11
C VAL A 31 -1.26 10.22 2.20
N SER A 32 -0.57 9.90 3.30
CA SER A 32 -0.31 10.88 4.36
C SER A 32 0.59 12.02 3.86
N SER A 33 1.66 11.71 3.13
CA SER A 33 2.55 12.70 2.52
C SER A 33 1.84 13.56 1.46
N TYR A 34 1.01 12.95 0.61
CA TYR A 34 0.23 13.66 -0.40
C TYR A 34 -0.68 14.72 0.25
N ARG A 35 -1.41 14.35 1.29
CA ARG A 35 -2.28 15.29 2.04
C ARG A 35 -1.49 16.45 2.64
N LEU A 36 -0.30 16.20 3.18
CA LEU A 36 0.58 17.25 3.71
C LEU A 36 1.06 18.19 2.60
N LEU A 37 1.43 17.66 1.43
CA LEU A 37 1.88 18.48 0.30
C LEU A 37 0.76 19.35 -0.28
N VAL A 38 -0.45 18.80 -0.39
CA VAL A 38 -1.64 19.57 -0.78
C VAL A 38 -1.93 20.67 0.25
N GLY A 39 -1.83 20.37 1.54
CA GLY A 39 -1.96 21.37 2.61
C GLY A 39 -0.92 22.48 2.51
N ALA A 40 0.35 22.13 2.28
CA ALA A 40 1.41 23.10 2.10
C ALA A 40 1.19 24.00 0.86
N ALA A 41 0.66 23.44 -0.23
CA ALA A 41 0.29 24.24 -1.40
C ALA A 41 -0.84 25.24 -1.07
N ASP A 42 -1.87 24.81 -0.34
CA ASP A 42 -2.95 25.70 0.11
C ASP A 42 -2.45 26.81 1.05
N GLU A 43 -1.49 26.49 1.93
CA GLU A 43 -0.82 27.47 2.79
C GLU A 43 -0.03 28.50 1.97
N PHE A 44 0.77 28.07 0.98
CA PHE A 44 1.48 29.00 0.10
C PHE A 44 0.52 29.91 -0.67
N ASN A 45 -0.63 29.40 -1.12
CA ASN A 45 -1.63 30.19 -1.82
C ASN A 45 -2.26 31.30 -0.94
N LYS A 46 -2.23 31.13 0.38
CA LYS A 46 -2.77 32.08 1.36
C LYS A 46 -1.75 33.09 1.88
N ILE A 47 -0.46 32.84 1.72
CA ILE A 47 0.61 33.72 2.20
C ILE A 47 0.91 34.79 1.15
N THR A 48 0.63 36.05 1.46
CA THR A 48 0.84 37.20 0.55
C THR A 48 2.28 37.36 0.05
N LEU A 49 3.27 36.86 0.79
CA LEU A 49 4.69 36.91 0.45
C LEU A 49 5.20 35.71 -0.36
N ALA A 50 4.41 34.63 -0.48
CA ALA A 50 4.81 33.46 -1.25
C ALA A 50 4.81 33.81 -2.74
N SER A 51 5.84 33.37 -3.46
CA SER A 51 5.88 33.57 -4.90
C SER A 51 4.93 32.60 -5.60
N LYS A 52 4.43 32.98 -6.78
CA LYS A 52 3.66 32.06 -7.64
C LYS A 52 4.44 30.77 -7.92
N SER A 53 5.76 30.87 -8.10
CA SER A 53 6.63 29.70 -8.32
C SER A 53 6.67 28.77 -7.12
N ASP A 54 6.61 29.28 -5.87
CA ASP A 54 6.59 28.42 -4.68
C ASP A 54 5.31 27.58 -4.62
N LEU A 55 4.17 28.21 -4.95
CA LEU A 55 2.88 27.51 -5.07
C LEU A 55 2.92 26.46 -6.19
N GLU A 56 3.38 26.83 -7.39
CA GLU A 56 3.49 25.89 -8.51
C GLU A 56 4.41 24.71 -8.19
N HIS A 57 5.55 24.95 -7.52
CA HIS A 57 6.44 23.89 -7.06
C HIS A 57 5.80 23.00 -5.99
N ALA A 58 5.01 23.56 -5.07
CA ALA A 58 4.30 22.77 -4.07
C ALA A 58 3.23 21.87 -4.69
N ILE A 59 2.44 22.40 -5.63
CA ILE A 59 1.45 21.64 -6.41
C ILE A 59 2.15 20.52 -7.17
N LYS A 60 3.20 20.84 -7.93
CA LYS A 60 3.95 19.84 -8.71
C LYS A 60 4.51 18.71 -7.85
N ARG A 61 4.96 19.02 -6.61
CA ARG A 61 5.40 17.98 -5.67
C ARG A 61 4.26 17.08 -5.22
N ALA A 62 3.08 17.65 -4.96
CA ALA A 62 1.89 16.87 -4.62
C ALA A 62 1.48 15.95 -5.78
N ASP A 63 1.44 16.48 -7.01
CA ASP A 63 1.11 15.74 -8.23
C ASP A 63 2.06 14.56 -8.43
N ASN A 64 3.38 14.78 -8.31
CA ASN A 64 4.38 13.71 -8.43
C ASN A 64 4.16 12.58 -7.39
N VAL A 65 3.71 12.90 -6.18
CA VAL A 65 3.39 11.88 -5.17
C VAL A 65 2.08 11.18 -5.50
N GLY A 66 1.09 11.90 -6.04
CA GLY A 66 -0.14 11.33 -6.58
C GLY A 66 0.13 10.27 -7.65
N ASP A 67 1.03 10.55 -8.60
CA ASP A 67 1.43 9.60 -9.63
C ASP A 67 2.03 8.31 -9.03
N ILE A 68 2.80 8.41 -7.96
CA ILE A 68 3.37 7.25 -7.26
C ILE A 68 2.26 6.46 -6.54
N ILE A 69 1.31 7.15 -5.90
CA ILE A 69 0.15 6.52 -5.26
C ILE A 69 -0.63 5.69 -6.28
N ASP A 70 -0.88 6.22 -7.46
CA ASP A 70 -1.63 5.53 -8.52
C ASP A 70 -0.93 4.22 -8.93
N VAL A 71 0.40 4.25 -9.09
CA VAL A 71 1.19 3.03 -9.40
C VAL A 71 1.08 1.98 -8.30
N ILE A 72 1.08 2.39 -7.03
CA ILE A 72 0.96 1.48 -5.89
C ILE A 72 -0.47 0.90 -5.79
N ASP A 73 -1.50 1.72 -6.02
CA ASP A 73 -2.91 1.29 -6.03
C ASP A 73 -3.16 0.25 -7.13
N ASP A 74 -2.68 0.52 -8.35
CA ASP A 74 -2.78 -0.42 -9.46
C ASP A 74 -2.11 -1.76 -9.14
N LYS A 75 -0.93 -1.72 -8.52
CA LYS A 75 -0.22 -2.94 -8.11
C LYS A 75 -1.00 -3.70 -7.03
N LEU A 76 -1.50 -3.01 -6.00
CA LEU A 76 -2.31 -3.61 -4.94
C LEU A 76 -3.55 -4.29 -5.51
N LYS A 77 -4.26 -3.62 -6.42
CA LYS A 77 -5.43 -4.17 -7.12
C LYS A 77 -5.12 -5.47 -7.87
N MET A 78 -3.95 -5.54 -8.54
CA MET A 78 -3.51 -6.77 -9.20
C MET A 78 -3.26 -7.91 -8.20
N LEU A 79 -2.56 -7.63 -7.09
CA LEU A 79 -2.23 -8.64 -6.08
C LEU A 79 -3.47 -9.14 -5.33
N ILE A 80 -4.39 -8.24 -4.96
CA ILE A 80 -5.65 -8.60 -4.32
C ILE A 80 -6.47 -9.53 -5.23
N LYS A 81 -6.55 -9.23 -6.53
CA LYS A 81 -7.19 -10.13 -7.50
C LYS A 81 -6.53 -11.51 -7.55
N ALA A 82 -5.20 -11.57 -7.50
CA ALA A 82 -4.48 -12.84 -7.45
C ALA A 82 -4.76 -13.62 -6.15
N LEU A 83 -4.87 -12.92 -5.02
CA LEU A 83 -5.18 -13.51 -3.72
C LEU A 83 -6.58 -14.12 -3.72
N ILE A 84 -7.58 -13.39 -4.22
CA ILE A 84 -8.96 -13.89 -4.33
C ILE A 84 -9.00 -15.16 -5.17
N LYS A 85 -8.37 -15.16 -6.34
CA LYS A 85 -8.28 -16.36 -7.20
C LYS A 85 -7.63 -17.55 -6.50
N LYS A 86 -6.57 -17.30 -5.71
CA LYS A 86 -5.89 -18.34 -4.93
C LYS A 86 -6.81 -18.93 -3.87
N ILE A 87 -7.58 -18.10 -3.18
CA ILE A 87 -8.56 -18.52 -2.16
C ILE A 87 -9.65 -19.37 -2.82
N GLU A 88 -10.23 -18.90 -3.93
CA GLU A 88 -11.26 -19.63 -4.68
C GLU A 88 -10.76 -20.99 -5.18
N TYR A 89 -9.53 -21.05 -5.72
CA TYR A 89 -8.92 -22.30 -6.16
C TYR A 89 -8.73 -23.29 -5.00
N ASN A 90 -8.23 -22.83 -3.86
CA ASN A 90 -8.03 -23.68 -2.69
C ASN A 90 -9.36 -24.24 -2.17
N TYR A 91 -10.39 -23.40 -2.07
CA TYR A 91 -11.73 -23.82 -1.67
C TYR A 91 -12.29 -24.93 -2.58
N ASN A 92 -12.22 -24.73 -3.91
CA ASN A 92 -12.68 -25.73 -4.87
C ASN A 92 -11.86 -27.03 -4.81
N LYS A 93 -10.54 -26.94 -4.57
CA LYS A 93 -9.67 -28.11 -4.45
C LYS A 93 -10.04 -28.96 -3.23
N ASP A 94 -10.33 -28.33 -2.10
CA ASP A 94 -10.66 -29.06 -0.88
C ASP A 94 -12.06 -29.68 -0.95
N PHE A 95 -13.04 -29.01 -1.55
CA PHE A 95 -14.36 -29.59 -1.85
C PHE A 95 -14.28 -30.86 -2.72
N ASN A 96 -13.43 -30.85 -3.76
CA ASN A 96 -13.28 -32.00 -4.66
C ASN A 96 -12.50 -33.19 -4.05
N LYS A 97 -11.85 -33.03 -2.89
CA LYS A 97 -11.19 -34.16 -2.19
C LYS A 97 -12.14 -34.92 -1.26
N GLU A 98 -13.28 -34.33 -0.91
CA GLU A 98 -14.27 -34.93 -0.01
C GLU A 98 -15.34 -35.78 -0.75
N LEU A 99 -15.26 -35.85 -2.08
CA LEU A 99 -16.12 -36.66 -2.97
C LEU A 99 -15.35 -37.83 -3.56
#